data_AF-A0AAU5XIK5-F1
#
_entry.id   AF-A0AAU5XIK5-F1
#
_cell.length_a   1.000
_cell.length_b   1.000
_cell.length_c   1.000
_cell.angle_alpha   90.00
_cell.angle_beta   90.00
_cell.angle_gamma   90.00
#
_symmetry.space_group_name_H-M   'P 1'
#
loop_
_entity.id
_entity.type
_entity.pdbx_description
1 polymer ?
#
loop_
_entity_poly.entity_id
_entity_poly.type
_entity_poly.pdbx_seq_one_letter_code
_entity_poly.pdbx_strand_id
1 'polypeptide(L)'
;MELRQLRYFVTVTEELHFGRTAERLTIVQSAVSQQIRRLERELGVELFHRSPRRVRLTEAGAAFLPEARAVLAAERRALAAIGDFVAARGTVLHIGTNGGMGERLERVLEALERQAPGIRVELASAPPGERLRRVADAQWDAAFVRGVVEAPEGVRPIPVWRDELVVSLPARHPLARGDAVDLAAPAGLPLYLTARRNNPSLVDLVMGACRDAGFEPVLGPPHSSLQDTLAALGAGTPGWTVLYAAHARRLRGGRVAFLPVRSPDGLSLPTMPRGAIHGGALLDNLSALGRAPAEIEAVAFTHLHLDHIGWAWHSAPGGDRPPFTGADHLVAETEWAQRHRLRARGVTDEITQVMAPRVRPVTDGQEIFPGVRVLLTPATPPGTPVTSSAVVAVG
;
A
#
# COMPACT_ATOMS: atom_id res chain seq x y z
N MET A 1 -8.68 -18.27 34.03
CA MET A 1 -8.43 -18.20 32.58
C MET A 1 -6.97 -18.49 32.32
N GLU A 2 -6.67 -19.35 31.36
CA GLU A 2 -5.32 -19.85 31.06
C GLU A 2 -4.93 -19.56 29.60
N LEU A 3 -3.64 -19.31 29.32
CA LEU A 3 -3.15 -19.01 27.96
C LEU A 3 -3.44 -20.14 26.96
N ARG A 4 -3.38 -21.39 27.42
CA ARG A 4 -3.77 -22.57 26.61
C ARG A 4 -5.23 -22.51 26.15
N GLN A 5 -6.14 -22.05 27.00
CA GLN A 5 -7.55 -21.90 26.64
C GLN A 5 -7.74 -20.84 25.56
N LEU A 6 -7.00 -19.72 25.64
CA LEU A 6 -7.02 -18.67 24.63
C LEU A 6 -6.49 -19.17 23.28
N ARG A 7 -5.37 -19.92 23.27
CA ARG A 7 -4.84 -20.53 22.04
C ARG A 7 -5.86 -21.43 21.36
N TYR A 8 -6.58 -22.23 22.15
CA TYR A 8 -7.59 -23.15 21.62
C TYR A 8 -8.78 -22.35 21.07
N PHE A 9 -9.23 -21.32 21.79
CA PHE A 9 -10.31 -20.45 21.36
C PHE A 9 -9.99 -19.80 20.01
N VAL A 10 -8.85 -19.10 19.91
CA VAL A 10 -8.39 -18.46 18.67
C VAL A 10 -8.27 -19.48 17.53
N THR A 11 -7.68 -20.64 17.76
CA THR A 11 -7.55 -21.69 16.73
C THR A 11 -8.92 -22.18 16.24
N VAL A 12 -9.91 -22.36 17.14
CA VAL A 12 -11.28 -22.73 16.75
C VAL A 12 -11.95 -21.63 15.93
N THR A 13 -11.65 -20.35 16.18
CA THR A 13 -12.19 -19.24 15.37
C THR A 13 -11.66 -19.24 13.94
N GLU A 14 -10.41 -19.67 13.73
CA GLU A 14 -9.78 -19.75 12.41
C GLU A 14 -10.29 -20.96 11.63
N GLU A 15 -10.39 -22.12 12.29
CA GLU A 15 -10.80 -23.36 11.66
C GLU A 15 -12.32 -23.48 11.52
N LEU A 16 -13.10 -22.78 12.34
CA LEU A 16 -14.56 -22.94 12.47
C LEU A 16 -14.99 -24.41 12.63
N HIS A 17 -14.12 -25.25 13.17
CA HIS A 17 -14.31 -26.69 13.27
C HIS A 17 -13.42 -27.30 14.37
N PHE A 18 -14.05 -27.90 15.39
CA PHE A 18 -13.32 -28.48 16.53
C PHE A 18 -12.41 -29.66 16.17
N GLY A 19 -12.81 -30.52 15.22
CA GLY A 19 -11.98 -31.62 14.70
C GLY A 19 -10.68 -31.15 14.06
N ARG A 20 -10.76 -30.32 13.00
CA ARG A 20 -9.58 -29.66 12.40
C ARG A 20 -8.72 -28.89 13.39
N THR A 21 -9.34 -28.22 14.36
CA THR A 21 -8.58 -27.55 15.44
C THR A 21 -7.75 -28.56 16.24
N ALA A 22 -8.34 -29.70 16.58
CA ALA A 22 -7.67 -30.75 17.33
C ALA A 22 -6.52 -31.38 16.54
N GLU A 23 -6.71 -31.62 15.23
CA GLU A 23 -5.66 -32.06 14.31
C GLU A 23 -4.50 -31.05 14.26
N ARG A 24 -4.81 -29.76 14.05
CA ARG A 24 -3.81 -28.68 14.00
C ARG A 24 -3.03 -28.52 15.31
N LEU A 25 -3.67 -28.77 16.45
CA LEU A 25 -3.05 -28.72 17.78
C LEU A 25 -2.44 -30.07 18.21
N THR A 26 -2.53 -31.11 17.37
CA THR A 26 -2.05 -32.49 17.66
C THR A 26 -2.62 -33.06 18.97
N ILE A 27 -3.92 -32.88 19.18
CA ILE A 27 -4.65 -33.39 20.36
C ILE A 27 -6.00 -33.99 19.96
N VAL A 28 -6.69 -34.60 20.92
CA VAL A 28 -8.05 -35.13 20.72
C VAL A 28 -9.10 -34.02 20.78
N GLN A 29 -10.15 -34.15 19.96
CA GLN A 29 -11.24 -33.15 19.86
C GLN A 29 -11.98 -32.94 21.19
N SER A 30 -12.09 -33.98 22.03
CA SER A 30 -12.68 -33.88 23.36
C SER A 30 -11.93 -32.90 24.26
N ALA A 31 -10.60 -32.83 24.15
CA ALA A 31 -9.76 -31.91 24.91
C ALA A 31 -9.99 -30.45 24.49
N VAL A 32 -10.08 -30.16 23.19
CA VAL A 32 -10.42 -28.81 22.69
C VAL A 32 -11.78 -28.37 23.22
N SER A 33 -12.81 -29.22 23.04
CA SER A 33 -14.17 -28.93 23.52
C SER A 33 -14.24 -28.70 25.03
N GLN A 34 -13.47 -29.45 25.82
CA GLN A 34 -13.43 -29.29 27.28
C GLN A 34 -12.78 -27.97 27.69
N GLN A 35 -11.67 -27.58 27.06
CA GLN A 35 -11.00 -26.32 27.38
C GLN A 35 -11.86 -25.11 27.00
N ILE A 36 -12.54 -25.14 25.85
CA ILE A 36 -13.48 -24.07 25.46
C ILE A 36 -14.65 -23.98 26.44
N ARG A 37 -15.27 -25.11 26.82
CA ARG A 37 -16.35 -25.10 27.83
C ARG A 37 -15.87 -24.58 29.18
N ARG A 38 -14.62 -24.86 29.56
CA ARG A 38 -14.05 -24.34 30.79
C ARG A 38 -13.84 -22.82 30.69
N LEU A 39 -13.33 -22.32 29.58
CA LEU A 39 -13.20 -20.89 29.32
C LEU A 39 -14.56 -20.17 29.37
N GLU A 40 -15.56 -20.70 28.66
CA GLU A 40 -16.93 -20.15 28.66
C GLU A 40 -17.54 -20.11 30.06
N ARG A 41 -17.33 -21.16 30.87
CA ARG A 41 -17.77 -21.17 32.28
C ARG A 41 -17.03 -20.15 33.13
N GLU A 42 -15.73 -19.98 32.93
CA GLU A 42 -14.92 -18.99 33.67
C GLU A 42 -15.31 -17.55 33.29
N LEU A 43 -15.74 -17.31 32.04
CA LEU A 43 -16.22 -16.00 31.56
C LEU A 43 -17.72 -15.77 31.81
N GLY A 44 -18.48 -16.82 32.13
CA GLY A 44 -19.93 -16.75 32.35
C GLY A 44 -20.75 -16.58 31.07
N VAL A 45 -20.15 -16.74 29.89
CA VAL A 45 -20.79 -16.52 28.58
C VAL A 45 -20.38 -17.58 27.55
N GLU A 46 -21.26 -17.91 26.63
CA GLU A 46 -20.93 -18.76 25.49
C GLU A 46 -20.20 -17.95 24.41
N LEU A 47 -19.06 -18.46 23.94
CA LEU A 47 -18.25 -17.84 22.90
C LEU A 47 -18.54 -18.42 21.51
N PHE A 48 -19.10 -19.63 21.45
CA PHE A 48 -19.52 -20.26 20.19
C PHE A 48 -20.96 -20.75 20.20
N HIS A 49 -21.67 -20.52 19.11
CA HIS A 49 -22.86 -21.28 18.77
C HIS A 49 -22.47 -22.68 18.29
N ARG A 50 -22.93 -23.71 19.02
CA ARG A 50 -22.65 -25.11 18.71
C ARG A 50 -23.83 -25.76 17.99
N SER A 51 -23.72 -25.91 16.67
CA SER A 51 -24.63 -26.76 15.89
C SER A 51 -23.88 -28.00 15.38
N PRO A 52 -24.53 -29.17 15.24
CA PRO A 52 -23.92 -30.37 14.66
C PRO A 52 -23.29 -30.17 13.28
N ARG A 53 -23.68 -29.12 12.55
CA ARG A 53 -23.20 -28.82 11.19
C ARG A 53 -22.34 -27.56 11.07
N ARG A 54 -22.27 -26.71 12.10
CA ARG A 54 -21.55 -25.43 12.00
C ARG A 54 -21.13 -24.90 13.37
N VAL A 55 -19.88 -24.47 13.46
CA VAL A 55 -19.37 -23.65 14.55
C VAL A 55 -19.38 -22.19 14.08
N ARG A 56 -19.92 -21.29 14.90
CA ARG A 56 -19.85 -19.84 14.66
C ARG A 56 -19.58 -19.14 15.98
N LEU A 57 -18.92 -17.98 15.92
CA LEU A 57 -18.78 -17.11 17.08
C LEU A 57 -20.14 -16.55 17.49
N THR A 58 -20.35 -16.41 18.80
CA THR A 58 -21.39 -15.53 19.36
C THR A 58 -20.92 -14.07 19.27
N GLU A 59 -21.79 -13.12 19.61
CA GLU A 59 -21.41 -11.72 19.76
C GLU A 59 -20.32 -11.55 20.84
N ALA A 60 -20.47 -12.22 21.97
CA ALA A 60 -19.46 -12.25 23.04
C ALA A 60 -18.14 -12.87 22.55
N GLY A 61 -18.19 -13.95 21.77
CA GLY A 61 -17.01 -14.54 21.13
C GLY A 61 -16.33 -13.59 20.16
N ALA A 62 -17.09 -12.85 19.35
CA ALA A 62 -16.54 -11.86 18.42
C ALA A 62 -15.86 -10.70 19.16
N ALA A 63 -16.46 -10.21 20.25
CA ALA A 63 -15.89 -9.17 21.09
C ALA A 63 -14.65 -9.66 21.87
N PHE A 64 -14.62 -10.92 22.29
CA PHE A 64 -13.51 -11.50 23.05
C PHE A 64 -12.30 -11.88 22.17
N LEU A 65 -12.50 -12.13 20.88
CA LEU A 65 -11.44 -12.52 19.95
C LEU A 65 -10.25 -11.55 19.87
N PRO A 66 -10.44 -10.23 19.67
CA PRO A 66 -9.32 -9.29 19.65
C PRO A 66 -8.53 -9.29 20.98
N GLU A 67 -9.22 -9.34 22.12
CA GLU A 67 -8.59 -9.38 23.44
C GLU A 67 -7.78 -10.66 23.67
N ALA A 68 -8.33 -11.82 23.29
CA ALA A 68 -7.63 -13.09 23.38
C ALA A 68 -6.34 -13.09 22.54
N ARG A 69 -6.38 -12.49 21.34
CA ARG A 69 -5.19 -12.32 20.47
C ARG A 69 -4.17 -11.37 21.10
N ALA A 70 -4.61 -10.27 21.69
CA ALA A 70 -3.74 -9.30 22.35
C ALA A 70 -2.98 -9.93 23.53
N VAL A 71 -3.64 -10.75 24.35
CA VAL A 71 -3.00 -11.47 25.46
C VAL A 71 -1.93 -12.45 24.97
N LEU A 72 -2.23 -13.22 23.91
CA LEU A 72 -1.24 -14.14 23.31
C LEU A 72 -0.09 -13.41 22.62
N ALA A 73 -0.33 -12.20 22.09
CA ALA A 73 0.73 -11.33 21.58
C ALA A 73 1.62 -10.81 22.73
N ALA A 74 1.02 -10.42 23.86
CA ALA A 74 1.77 -10.00 25.05
C ALA A 74 2.63 -11.14 25.63
N GLU A 75 2.11 -12.36 25.68
CA GLU A 75 2.88 -13.56 26.08
C GLU A 75 4.12 -13.74 25.19
N ARG A 76 3.95 -13.67 23.86
CA ARG A 76 5.08 -13.78 22.92
C ARG A 76 6.10 -12.66 23.11
N ARG A 77 5.66 -11.42 23.29
CA ARG A 77 6.56 -10.29 23.58
C ARG A 77 7.34 -10.51 24.88
N ALA A 78 6.69 -11.03 25.92
CA ALA A 78 7.36 -11.33 27.19
C ALA A 78 8.41 -12.44 27.03
N LEU A 79 8.09 -13.50 26.28
CA LEU A 79 9.04 -14.57 25.95
C LEU A 79 10.19 -14.05 25.08
N ALA A 80 9.92 -13.16 24.13
CA ALA A 80 10.94 -12.54 23.28
C ALA A 80 11.88 -11.61 24.06
N ALA A 81 11.35 -10.84 25.03
CA ALA A 81 12.16 -9.98 25.91
C ALA A 81 13.12 -10.77 26.80
N ILE A 82 12.77 -12.00 27.16
CA ILE A 82 13.69 -12.94 27.84
C ILE A 82 14.59 -13.64 26.80
N GLY A 83 14.11 -13.81 25.57
CA GLY A 83 14.88 -14.25 24.41
C GLY A 83 16.16 -13.44 24.24
N ASP A 84 16.13 -12.11 24.38
CA ASP A 84 17.33 -11.26 24.31
C ASP A 84 18.40 -11.61 25.37
N PHE A 85 18.02 -12.19 26.51
CA PHE A 85 18.94 -12.68 27.55
C PHE A 85 19.46 -14.11 27.31
N VAL A 86 18.78 -14.90 26.46
CA VAL A 86 19.10 -16.32 26.17
C VAL A 86 19.69 -16.49 24.76
N ALA A 87 19.49 -15.53 23.85
CA ALA A 87 19.74 -15.59 22.41
C ALA A 87 21.21 -15.40 21.98
N ALA A 88 22.12 -16.11 22.63
CA ALA A 88 23.32 -16.53 21.92
C ALA A 88 23.04 -17.71 20.96
N ARG A 89 21.86 -18.37 21.05
CA ARG A 89 21.48 -19.50 20.17
C ARG A 89 19.95 -19.61 19.97
N GLY A 90 19.43 -19.22 18.80
CA GLY A 90 18.17 -19.81 18.29
C GLY A 90 16.97 -18.91 17.99
N THR A 91 17.11 -17.58 17.94
CA THR A 91 16.00 -16.71 17.53
C THR A 91 15.65 -16.92 16.05
N VAL A 92 14.38 -17.17 15.73
CA VAL A 92 13.89 -17.36 14.36
C VAL A 92 13.00 -16.18 13.96
N LEU A 93 13.37 -15.46 12.91
CA LEU A 93 12.62 -14.35 12.34
C LEU A 93 11.81 -14.85 11.13
N HIS A 94 10.48 -14.85 11.25
CA HIS A 94 9.56 -15.24 10.20
C HIS A 94 9.16 -14.01 9.37
N ILE A 95 9.58 -13.98 8.11
CA ILE A 95 9.35 -12.86 7.20
C ILE A 95 8.44 -13.30 6.04
N GLY A 96 7.28 -12.67 5.95
CA GLY A 96 6.41 -12.76 4.78
C GLY A 96 7.03 -12.04 3.57
N THR A 97 7.13 -12.70 2.43
CA THR A 97 7.74 -12.11 1.22
C THR A 97 6.72 -11.91 0.09
N ASN A 98 7.15 -11.26 -1.00
CA ASN A 98 6.39 -11.13 -2.24
C ASN A 98 7.22 -11.69 -3.40
N GLY A 99 6.54 -12.22 -4.42
CA GLY A 99 7.22 -12.58 -5.67
C GLY A 99 7.85 -11.35 -6.35
N GLY A 100 9.00 -11.54 -6.99
CA GLY A 100 9.66 -10.48 -7.76
C GLY A 100 10.30 -9.37 -6.91
N MET A 101 10.79 -9.70 -5.72
CA MET A 101 11.64 -8.81 -4.91
C MET A 101 13.03 -8.56 -5.52
N GLY A 102 13.47 -9.43 -6.42
CA GLY A 102 14.78 -9.34 -7.07
C GLY A 102 15.91 -9.26 -6.04
N GLU A 103 16.91 -8.44 -6.34
CA GLU A 103 18.10 -8.19 -5.51
C GLU A 103 17.80 -7.62 -4.12
N ARG A 104 16.60 -7.10 -3.89
CA ARG A 104 16.25 -6.45 -2.62
C ARG A 104 16.16 -7.45 -1.47
N LEU A 105 15.63 -8.64 -1.73
CA LEU A 105 15.53 -9.68 -0.70
C LEU A 105 16.92 -10.14 -0.27
N GLU A 106 17.83 -10.37 -1.23
CA GLU A 106 19.22 -10.75 -0.93
C GLU A 106 19.92 -9.70 -0.06
N ARG A 107 19.82 -8.41 -0.41
CA ARG A 107 20.40 -7.33 0.41
C ARG A 107 19.86 -7.29 1.84
N VAL A 108 18.58 -7.57 2.04
CA VAL A 108 17.97 -7.64 3.38
C VAL A 108 18.56 -8.81 4.16
N LEU A 109 18.67 -9.99 3.53
CA LEU A 109 19.23 -11.18 4.18
C LEU A 109 20.71 -10.99 4.52
N GLU A 110 21.50 -10.42 3.61
CA GLU A 110 22.92 -10.07 3.84
C GLU A 110 23.09 -9.05 4.97
N ALA A 111 22.20 -8.06 5.06
CA ALA A 111 22.22 -7.09 6.15
C ALA A 111 21.90 -7.75 7.50
N LEU A 112 20.89 -8.63 7.54
CA LEU A 112 20.50 -9.38 8.74
C LEU A 112 21.61 -10.32 9.21
N GLU A 113 22.25 -11.05 8.30
CA GLU A 113 23.35 -11.95 8.64
C GLU A 113 24.54 -11.19 9.26
N ARG A 114 24.87 -10.00 8.74
CA ARG A 114 25.95 -9.17 9.29
C ARG A 114 25.60 -8.52 10.62
N GLN A 115 24.37 -8.04 10.79
CA GLN A 115 23.96 -7.28 11.97
C GLN A 115 23.49 -8.18 13.13
N ALA A 116 23.03 -9.38 12.82
CA ALA A 116 22.47 -10.33 13.78
C ALA A 116 22.78 -11.79 13.39
N PRO A 117 24.05 -12.23 13.43
CA PRO A 117 24.49 -13.54 12.94
C PRO A 117 23.89 -14.74 13.71
N GLY A 118 23.29 -14.51 14.89
CA GLY A 118 22.60 -15.54 15.67
C GLY A 118 21.12 -15.75 15.32
N ILE A 119 20.56 -14.93 14.42
CA ILE A 119 19.16 -14.99 14.02
C ILE A 119 19.00 -15.86 12.77
N ARG A 120 18.15 -16.88 12.84
CA ARG A 120 17.73 -17.67 11.68
C ARG A 120 16.54 -16.97 11.02
N VAL A 121 16.54 -16.83 9.70
CA VAL A 121 15.41 -16.23 8.96
C VAL A 121 14.61 -17.33 8.26
N GLU A 122 13.28 -17.35 8.47
CA GLU A 122 12.36 -18.21 7.72
C GLU A 122 11.47 -17.34 6.82
N LEU A 123 11.52 -17.60 5.51
CA LEU A 123 10.73 -16.88 4.52
C LEU A 123 9.49 -17.67 4.14
N ALA A 124 8.33 -17.01 4.13
CA ALA A 124 7.08 -17.60 3.69
C ALA A 124 6.35 -16.68 2.70
N SER A 125 5.53 -17.27 1.84
CA SER A 125 4.64 -16.54 0.94
C SER A 125 3.19 -16.78 1.35
N ALA A 126 2.37 -15.74 1.28
CA ALA A 126 0.92 -15.83 1.46
C ALA A 126 0.22 -14.75 0.62
N PRO A 127 -1.08 -14.91 0.31
CA PRO A 127 -1.86 -13.91 -0.40
C PRO A 127 -1.79 -12.52 0.27
N PRO A 128 -1.90 -11.40 -0.47
CA PRO A 128 -1.72 -10.05 0.05
C PRO A 128 -2.50 -9.75 1.34
N GLY A 129 -3.78 -10.11 1.42
CA GLY A 129 -4.63 -9.86 2.59
C GLY A 129 -4.29 -10.72 3.81
N GLU A 130 -3.61 -11.85 3.64
CA GLU A 130 -3.23 -12.74 4.74
C GLU A 130 -1.93 -12.28 5.41
N ARG A 131 -1.01 -11.68 4.66
CA ARG A 131 0.31 -11.29 5.17
C ARG A 131 0.24 -10.30 6.33
N LEU A 132 -0.59 -9.26 6.21
CA LEU A 132 -0.77 -8.27 7.28
C LEU A 132 -1.45 -8.88 8.50
N ARG A 133 -2.40 -9.79 8.30
CA ARG A 133 -3.07 -10.50 9.42
C ARG A 133 -2.10 -11.41 10.16
N ARG A 134 -1.21 -12.12 9.46
CA ARG A 134 -0.18 -12.96 10.08
C ARG A 134 0.80 -12.15 10.92
N VAL A 135 1.13 -10.91 10.52
CA VAL A 135 1.92 -9.99 11.35
C VAL A 135 1.11 -9.49 12.54
N ALA A 136 -0.14 -9.07 12.33
CA ALA A 136 -1.03 -8.61 13.41
C ALA A 136 -1.26 -9.70 14.48
N ASP A 137 -1.42 -10.94 14.04
CA ASP A 137 -1.61 -12.10 14.89
C ASP A 137 -0.27 -12.64 15.44
N ALA A 138 0.86 -11.95 15.17
CA ALA A 138 2.24 -12.29 15.52
C ALA A 138 2.62 -13.74 15.19
N GLN A 139 2.06 -14.26 14.10
CA GLN A 139 2.50 -15.50 13.46
C GLN A 139 3.75 -15.26 12.61
N TRP A 140 3.90 -14.04 12.08
CA TRP A 140 5.11 -13.55 11.43
C TRP A 140 5.60 -12.28 12.12
N ASP A 141 6.90 -12.06 12.07
CA ASP A 141 7.54 -10.89 12.69
C ASP A 141 7.49 -9.68 11.76
N ALA A 142 7.60 -9.91 10.45
CA ALA A 142 7.51 -8.88 9.43
C ALA A 142 6.92 -9.42 8.13
N ALA A 143 6.39 -8.53 7.29
CA ALA A 143 6.01 -8.90 5.93
C ALA A 143 6.28 -7.77 4.95
N PHE A 144 6.86 -8.12 3.80
CA PHE A 144 6.96 -7.22 2.67
C PHE A 144 5.64 -7.17 1.91
N VAL A 145 5.04 -6.00 1.86
CA VAL A 145 3.81 -5.73 1.11
C VAL A 145 4.08 -4.72 0.01
N ARG A 146 3.13 -4.59 -0.93
CA ARG A 146 3.24 -3.71 -2.09
C ARG A 146 1.96 -2.91 -2.24
N GLY A 147 2.13 -1.66 -2.65
CA GLY A 147 1.03 -0.72 -2.79
C GLY A 147 0.56 -0.19 -1.44
N VAL A 148 -0.57 0.49 -1.50
CA VAL A 148 -1.29 1.03 -0.36
C VAL A 148 -1.89 -0.11 0.44
N VAL A 149 -1.59 -0.16 1.73
CA VAL A 149 -2.15 -1.16 2.64
C VAL A 149 -2.82 -0.48 3.82
N GLU A 150 -4.05 -0.90 4.13
CA GLU A 150 -4.65 -0.64 5.43
C GLU A 150 -4.02 -1.63 6.42
N ALA A 151 -3.21 -1.09 7.32
CA ALA A 151 -2.56 -1.90 8.35
C ALA A 151 -3.55 -2.18 9.50
N PRO A 152 -3.70 -3.45 9.93
CA PRO A 152 -4.45 -3.77 11.14
C PRO A 152 -3.84 -3.09 12.38
N GLU A 153 -4.62 -2.96 13.44
CA GLU A 153 -4.11 -2.50 14.74
C GLU A 153 -2.90 -3.34 15.20
N GLY A 154 -1.89 -2.67 15.74
CA GLY A 154 -0.63 -3.30 16.15
C GLY A 154 0.34 -3.58 15.00
N VAL A 155 -0.02 -3.31 13.73
CA VAL A 155 0.89 -3.42 12.58
C VAL A 155 1.32 -2.03 12.14
N ARG A 156 2.63 -1.79 12.11
CA ARG A 156 3.21 -0.53 11.60
C ARG A 156 3.74 -0.73 10.18
N PRO A 157 3.14 -0.10 9.15
CA PRO A 157 3.72 -0.09 7.81
C PRO A 157 4.94 0.84 7.77
N ILE A 158 6.01 0.39 7.13
CA ILE A 158 7.24 1.16 6.96
C ILE A 158 7.57 1.20 5.45
N PRO A 159 7.61 2.40 4.82
CA PRO A 159 8.07 2.52 3.44
C PRO A 159 9.54 2.15 3.33
N VAL A 160 9.87 1.10 2.58
CA VAL A 160 11.26 0.62 2.42
C VAL A 160 11.84 1.00 1.06
N TRP A 161 11.03 0.98 0.00
CA TRP A 161 11.47 1.29 -1.36
C TRP A 161 10.29 1.67 -2.25
N ARG A 162 10.57 2.41 -3.33
CA ARG A 162 9.65 2.60 -4.46
C ARG A 162 9.81 1.45 -5.45
N ASP A 163 8.70 0.83 -5.84
CA ASP A 163 8.68 -0.27 -6.81
C ASP A 163 8.29 0.26 -8.20
N GLU A 164 9.29 0.48 -9.04
CA GLU A 164 9.12 0.86 -10.45
C GLU A 164 8.69 -0.34 -11.30
N LEU A 165 7.86 -0.07 -12.30
CA LEU A 165 7.40 -1.00 -13.32
C LEU A 165 8.05 -0.66 -14.65
N VAL A 166 8.40 -1.73 -15.38
CA VAL A 166 8.87 -1.68 -16.76
C VAL A 166 7.86 -2.39 -17.65
N VAL A 167 7.70 -1.90 -18.87
CA VAL A 167 6.94 -2.56 -19.92
C VAL A 167 7.77 -3.71 -20.49
N SER A 168 7.13 -4.86 -20.65
CA SER A 168 7.72 -6.08 -21.19
C SER A 168 7.04 -6.42 -22.51
N LEU A 169 7.82 -6.59 -23.58
CA LEU A 169 7.33 -6.85 -24.93
C LEU A 169 8.30 -7.77 -25.69
N PRO A 170 7.91 -8.42 -26.79
CA PRO A 170 8.84 -9.25 -27.57
C PRO A 170 10.07 -8.43 -27.99
N ALA A 171 11.28 -8.96 -27.80
CA ALA A 171 12.53 -8.22 -28.05
C ALA A 171 12.72 -7.80 -29.51
N ARG A 172 12.04 -8.49 -30.44
CA ARG A 172 12.03 -8.17 -31.87
C ARG A 172 11.04 -7.07 -32.27
N HIS A 173 10.19 -6.63 -31.35
CA HIS A 173 9.15 -5.64 -31.65
C HIS A 173 9.77 -4.24 -31.87
N PRO A 174 9.25 -3.39 -32.78
CA PRO A 174 9.84 -2.08 -33.05
C PRO A 174 10.00 -1.17 -31.83
N LEU A 175 9.04 -1.21 -30.89
CA LEU A 175 9.12 -0.45 -29.63
C LEU A 175 10.27 -0.89 -28.71
N ALA A 176 10.83 -2.09 -28.92
CA ALA A 176 11.96 -2.62 -28.15
C ALA A 176 13.31 -2.00 -28.49
N ARG A 177 13.38 -1.16 -29.54
CA ARG A 177 14.64 -0.57 -30.02
C ARG A 177 15.10 0.67 -29.24
N GLY A 178 14.23 1.29 -28.45
CA GLY A 178 14.56 2.45 -27.63
C GLY A 178 14.88 2.09 -26.18
N ASP A 179 15.42 3.06 -25.43
CA ASP A 179 15.77 2.87 -24.01
C ASP A 179 14.59 3.04 -23.05
N ALA A 180 13.47 3.59 -23.53
CA ALA A 180 12.24 3.78 -22.77
C ALA A 180 11.04 3.88 -23.74
N VAL A 181 9.87 3.49 -23.27
CA VAL A 181 8.63 3.44 -24.06
C VAL A 181 7.57 4.39 -23.49
N ASP A 182 6.88 5.11 -24.36
CA ASP A 182 5.66 5.83 -23.99
C ASP A 182 4.55 4.79 -23.70
N LEU A 183 3.82 4.93 -22.60
CA LEU A 183 2.79 3.98 -22.21
C LEU A 183 1.66 3.87 -23.25
N ALA A 184 1.41 4.93 -24.02
CA ALA A 184 0.41 4.91 -25.10
C ALA A 184 0.91 4.18 -26.37
N ALA A 185 2.22 3.99 -26.54
CA ALA A 185 2.78 3.36 -27.74
C ALA A 185 2.30 1.91 -27.98
N PRO A 186 2.17 1.03 -26.95
CA PRO A 186 1.60 -0.30 -27.12
C PRO A 186 0.07 -0.37 -27.05
N ALA A 187 -0.67 0.75 -27.09
CA ALA A 187 -2.13 0.77 -26.90
C ALA A 187 -2.93 -0.16 -27.84
N GLY A 188 -2.42 -0.39 -29.06
CA GLY A 188 -3.03 -1.31 -30.04
C GLY A 188 -2.71 -2.80 -29.83
N LEU A 189 -1.92 -3.14 -28.81
CA LEU A 189 -1.49 -4.51 -28.52
C LEU A 189 -2.20 -5.05 -27.27
N PRO A 190 -2.49 -6.37 -27.21
CA PRO A 190 -3.06 -6.98 -26.01
C PRO A 190 -2.18 -6.77 -24.77
N LEU A 191 -2.78 -6.28 -23.69
CA LEU A 191 -2.18 -6.18 -22.37
C LEU A 191 -2.45 -7.46 -21.58
N TYR A 192 -1.39 -8.17 -21.19
CA TYR A 192 -1.47 -9.34 -20.32
C TYR A 192 -1.24 -8.92 -18.87
N LEU A 193 -2.26 -9.05 -18.02
CA LEU A 193 -2.17 -8.79 -16.57
C LEU A 193 -2.60 -10.00 -15.76
N THR A 194 -2.09 -10.09 -14.53
CA THR A 194 -2.66 -11.01 -13.54
C THR A 194 -4.11 -10.62 -13.23
N ALA A 195 -4.92 -11.59 -12.82
CA ALA A 195 -6.25 -11.31 -12.31
C ALA A 195 -6.19 -10.33 -11.12
N ARG A 196 -7.08 -9.34 -11.08
CA ARG A 196 -7.14 -8.29 -10.05
C ARG A 196 -7.12 -8.86 -8.63
N ARG A 197 -7.84 -9.96 -8.36
CA ARG A 197 -7.86 -10.63 -7.03
C ARG A 197 -6.48 -11.06 -6.51
N ASN A 198 -5.52 -11.31 -7.41
CA ASN A 198 -4.17 -11.75 -7.04
C ASN A 198 -3.26 -10.56 -6.72
N ASN A 199 -3.47 -9.41 -7.38
CA ASN A 199 -2.69 -8.20 -7.17
C ASN A 199 -3.51 -6.94 -7.54
N PRO A 200 -4.43 -6.50 -6.65
CA PRO A 200 -5.29 -5.36 -6.94
C PRO A 200 -4.50 -4.08 -7.22
N SER A 201 -3.49 -3.79 -6.41
CA SER A 201 -2.69 -2.57 -6.52
C SER A 201 -1.94 -2.44 -7.84
N LEU A 202 -1.40 -3.54 -8.38
CA LEU A 202 -0.75 -3.54 -9.68
C LEU A 202 -1.75 -3.31 -10.81
N VAL A 203 -2.87 -4.03 -10.79
CA VAL A 203 -3.89 -3.93 -11.84
C VAL A 203 -4.47 -2.52 -11.86
N ASP A 204 -4.86 -1.99 -10.71
CA ASP A 204 -5.47 -0.66 -10.60
C ASP A 204 -4.49 0.44 -11.03
N LEU A 205 -3.21 0.32 -10.66
CA LEU A 205 -2.15 1.23 -11.11
C LEU A 205 -2.01 1.24 -12.63
N VAL A 206 -1.91 0.07 -13.25
CA VAL A 206 -1.67 -0.04 -14.70
C VAL A 206 -2.88 0.46 -15.48
N MET A 207 -4.09 0.04 -15.09
CA MET A 207 -5.32 0.48 -15.74
C MET A 207 -5.52 1.99 -15.59
N GLY A 208 -5.23 2.55 -14.40
CA GLY A 208 -5.24 3.99 -14.16
C GLY A 208 -4.24 4.72 -15.06
N ALA A 209 -3.00 4.26 -15.09
CA ALA A 209 -1.96 4.89 -15.90
C ALA A 209 -2.25 4.83 -17.40
N CYS A 210 -2.89 3.78 -17.91
CA CYS A 210 -3.32 3.72 -19.31
C CYS A 210 -4.39 4.80 -19.60
N ARG A 211 -5.38 4.95 -18.72
CA ARG A 211 -6.41 6.00 -18.85
C ARG A 211 -5.81 7.40 -18.78
N ASP A 212 -4.87 7.63 -17.87
CA ASP A 212 -4.17 8.91 -17.74
C ASP A 212 -3.33 9.22 -18.99
N ALA A 213 -2.80 8.18 -19.65
CA ALA A 213 -2.14 8.27 -20.95
C ALA A 213 -3.11 8.36 -22.15
N GLY A 214 -4.43 8.41 -21.90
CA GLY A 214 -5.44 8.67 -22.92
C GLY A 214 -5.97 7.44 -23.67
N PHE A 215 -5.76 6.22 -23.16
CA PHE A 215 -6.27 5.01 -23.80
C PHE A 215 -6.80 3.95 -22.81
N GLU A 216 -7.74 3.12 -23.27
CA GLU A 216 -8.19 1.93 -22.53
C GLU A 216 -7.51 0.68 -23.12
N PRO A 217 -6.77 -0.11 -22.34
CA PRO A 217 -6.02 -1.24 -22.88
C PRO A 217 -6.93 -2.42 -23.23
N VAL A 218 -6.67 -3.08 -24.37
CA VAL A 218 -7.33 -4.33 -24.71
C VAL A 218 -6.66 -5.47 -23.94
N LEU A 219 -7.39 -6.17 -23.06
CA LEU A 219 -6.83 -7.28 -22.29
C LEU A 219 -6.66 -8.54 -23.14
N GLY A 220 -5.47 -9.14 -23.09
CA GLY A 220 -5.20 -10.44 -23.68
C GLY A 220 -5.78 -11.60 -22.86
N PRO A 221 -5.85 -12.83 -23.43
CA PRO A 221 -6.27 -14.01 -22.69
C PRO A 221 -5.37 -14.24 -21.47
N PRO A 222 -5.93 -14.67 -20.32
CA PRO A 222 -5.16 -14.85 -19.10
C PRO A 222 -4.17 -16.00 -19.22
N HIS A 223 -2.96 -15.81 -18.68
CA HIS A 223 -1.98 -16.86 -18.48
C HIS A 223 -1.98 -17.35 -17.02
N SER A 224 -1.52 -18.58 -16.78
CA SER A 224 -1.42 -19.20 -15.45
C SER A 224 -0.39 -18.52 -14.55
N SER A 225 0.66 -17.95 -15.12
CA SER A 225 1.69 -17.24 -14.38
C SER A 225 2.34 -16.10 -15.18
N LEU A 226 3.07 -15.24 -14.48
CA LEU A 226 3.93 -14.24 -15.12
C LEU A 226 5.01 -14.91 -15.99
N GLN A 227 5.56 -16.04 -15.55
CA GLN A 227 6.56 -16.78 -16.32
C GLN A 227 5.99 -17.25 -17.66
N ASP A 228 4.76 -17.76 -17.67
CA ASP A 228 4.08 -18.18 -18.90
C ASP A 228 3.79 -16.99 -19.82
N THR A 229 3.43 -15.84 -19.24
CA THR A 229 3.25 -14.59 -19.99
C THR A 229 4.55 -14.17 -20.68
N LEU A 230 5.66 -14.14 -19.95
CA LEU A 230 6.96 -13.79 -20.52
C LEU A 230 7.43 -14.81 -21.58
N ALA A 231 7.17 -16.11 -21.36
CA ALA A 231 7.47 -17.15 -22.33
C ALA A 231 6.66 -16.97 -23.63
N ALA A 232 5.35 -16.68 -23.53
CA ALA A 232 4.48 -16.41 -24.67
C ALA A 232 4.94 -15.17 -25.45
N LEU A 233 5.24 -14.06 -24.77
CA LEU A 233 5.80 -12.86 -25.40
C LEU A 233 7.15 -13.17 -26.08
N GLY A 234 8.02 -13.95 -25.43
CA GLY A 234 9.29 -14.37 -25.99
C GLY A 234 9.14 -15.28 -27.23
N ALA A 235 8.11 -16.12 -27.25
CA ALA A 235 7.77 -16.93 -28.43
C ALA A 235 7.25 -16.06 -29.58
N GLY A 236 6.62 -14.93 -29.28
CA GLY A 236 6.13 -14.01 -30.31
C GLY A 236 4.69 -13.61 -30.23
N THR A 237 3.99 -14.05 -29.20
CA THR A 237 2.59 -13.66 -28.99
C THR A 237 2.53 -12.12 -28.98
N PRO A 238 1.71 -11.51 -29.86
CA PRO A 238 1.55 -10.06 -29.87
C PRO A 238 0.97 -9.58 -28.54
N GLY A 239 1.60 -8.59 -27.94
CA GLY A 239 1.15 -8.02 -26.69
C GLY A 239 2.28 -7.48 -25.83
N TRP A 240 1.90 -7.08 -24.64
CA TRP A 240 2.82 -6.54 -23.64
C TRP A 240 2.30 -6.84 -22.24
N THR A 241 3.19 -6.76 -21.26
CA THR A 241 2.85 -6.82 -19.83
C THR A 241 3.72 -5.83 -19.07
N VAL A 242 3.51 -5.73 -17.76
CA VAL A 242 4.38 -4.97 -16.87
C VAL A 242 5.09 -5.89 -15.89
N LEU A 243 6.29 -5.51 -15.50
CA LEU A 243 7.11 -6.23 -14.53
C LEU A 243 7.78 -5.24 -13.58
N TYR A 244 8.04 -5.64 -12.33
CA TYR A 244 8.87 -4.84 -11.44
C TYR A 244 10.30 -4.74 -11.96
N ALA A 245 10.85 -3.53 -11.98
CA ALA A 245 12.20 -3.27 -12.50
C ALA A 245 13.27 -4.14 -11.82
N ALA A 246 13.17 -4.35 -10.50
CA ALA A 246 14.07 -5.22 -9.74
C ALA A 246 14.01 -6.69 -10.23
N HIS A 247 12.81 -7.19 -10.56
CA HIS A 247 12.67 -8.52 -11.15
C HIS A 247 13.22 -8.54 -12.58
N ALA A 248 12.88 -7.54 -13.40
CA ALA A 248 13.35 -7.45 -14.78
C ALA A 248 14.88 -7.46 -14.90
N ARG A 249 15.60 -6.84 -13.95
CA ARG A 249 17.08 -6.84 -13.90
C ARG A 249 17.67 -8.25 -13.80
N ARG A 250 16.99 -9.20 -13.14
CA ARG A 250 17.43 -10.60 -13.04
C ARG A 250 17.13 -11.42 -14.28
N LEU A 251 16.13 -11.02 -15.06
CA LEU A 251 15.73 -11.68 -16.30
C LEU A 251 16.45 -11.10 -17.52
N ARG A 252 17.50 -10.30 -17.32
CA ARG A 252 18.24 -9.66 -18.42
C ARG A 252 18.86 -10.72 -19.33
N GLY A 253 18.55 -10.59 -20.62
CA GLY A 253 18.94 -11.53 -21.67
C GLY A 253 17.76 -12.38 -22.12
N GLY A 254 17.39 -12.30 -23.40
CA GLY A 254 16.36 -13.17 -23.97
C GLY A 254 15.48 -12.54 -25.04
N ARG A 255 14.41 -13.27 -25.40
CA ARG A 255 13.44 -12.93 -26.45
C ARG A 255 12.39 -11.89 -26.03
N VAL A 256 12.53 -11.31 -24.83
CA VAL A 256 11.66 -10.26 -24.27
C VAL A 256 12.51 -9.06 -23.89
N ALA A 257 12.09 -7.87 -24.29
CA ALA A 257 12.69 -6.61 -23.88
C ALA A 257 11.94 -6.03 -22.68
N PHE A 258 12.66 -5.37 -21.78
CA PHE A 258 12.15 -4.73 -20.57
C PHE A 258 12.52 -3.25 -20.60
N LEU A 259 11.52 -2.38 -20.77
CA LEU A 259 11.72 -0.95 -20.98
C LEU A 259 11.06 -0.13 -19.88
N PRO A 260 11.77 0.84 -19.29
CA PRO A 260 11.16 1.89 -18.47
C PRO A 260 10.03 2.62 -19.22
N VAL A 261 9.02 3.04 -18.47
CA VAL A 261 7.97 3.93 -18.99
C VAL A 261 8.48 5.36 -19.02
N ARG A 262 8.30 6.05 -20.15
CA ARG A 262 8.71 7.43 -20.35
C ARG A 262 7.73 8.38 -19.63
N SER A 263 8.04 8.71 -18.38
CA SER A 263 7.30 9.64 -17.53
C SER A 263 8.28 10.24 -16.50
N PRO A 264 8.10 11.50 -16.05
CA PRO A 264 8.95 12.11 -15.02
C PRO A 264 9.06 11.27 -13.73
N ASP A 265 7.98 10.57 -13.39
CA ASP A 265 7.85 9.72 -12.20
C ASP A 265 7.93 8.21 -12.50
N GLY A 266 8.12 7.86 -13.77
CA GLY A 266 7.96 6.50 -14.27
C GLY A 266 6.56 5.94 -14.00
N LEU A 267 6.44 4.61 -14.04
CA LEU A 267 5.26 3.89 -13.59
C LEU A 267 5.63 3.15 -12.31
N SER A 268 5.18 3.59 -11.14
CA SER A 268 5.57 3.00 -9.87
C SER A 268 4.40 2.73 -8.94
N LEU A 269 4.45 1.64 -8.20
CA LEU A 269 3.52 1.41 -7.10
C LEU A 269 3.71 2.49 -6.03
N PRO A 270 2.61 3.12 -5.59
CA PRO A 270 2.70 4.07 -4.51
C PRO A 270 3.01 3.32 -3.20
N THR A 271 3.94 3.87 -2.43
CA THR A 271 4.32 3.36 -1.10
C THR A 271 3.46 3.93 0.01
N MET A 272 2.64 4.92 -0.32
CA MET A 272 1.68 5.60 0.54
C MET A 272 0.33 5.63 -0.17
N PRO A 273 -0.81 5.66 0.54
CA PRO A 273 -2.12 5.81 -0.08
C PRO A 273 -2.16 6.96 -1.10
N ARG A 274 -2.31 6.64 -2.40
CA ARG A 274 -2.75 7.64 -3.38
C ARG A 274 -4.19 8.02 -3.01
N GLY A 275 -4.42 9.29 -2.72
CA GLY A 275 -5.67 9.78 -2.11
C GLY A 275 -5.67 9.83 -0.57
N ALA A 276 -4.62 9.38 0.10
CA ALA A 276 -4.30 9.87 1.44
C ALA A 276 -2.85 10.37 1.45
N ILE A 277 -2.66 11.58 0.91
CA ILE A 277 -2.01 12.55 1.78
C ILE A 277 -2.96 12.71 2.98
N HIS A 278 -2.89 11.75 3.92
CA HIS A 278 -2.82 12.21 5.30
C HIS A 278 -1.73 13.25 5.25
N GLY A 279 -2.00 14.45 5.72
CA GLY A 279 -0.91 15.37 6.01
C GLY A 279 -0.01 14.78 7.09
N GLY A 280 0.44 13.52 7.04
CA GLY A 280 1.49 12.99 7.88
C GLY A 280 2.71 13.86 7.66
N ALA A 281 3.31 13.92 6.46
CA ALA A 281 4.46 14.81 6.29
C ALA A 281 4.16 16.28 6.62
N LEU A 282 3.03 16.87 6.20
CA LEU A 282 2.76 18.30 6.50
C LEU A 282 2.41 18.54 7.98
N LEU A 283 1.49 17.79 8.57
CA LEU A 283 1.07 17.90 9.98
C LEU A 283 2.15 17.37 10.92
N ASP A 284 2.91 16.33 10.56
CA ASP A 284 4.10 15.86 11.28
C ASP A 284 5.24 16.88 11.16
N ASN A 285 5.45 17.53 10.00
CA ASN A 285 6.41 18.63 9.87
C ASN A 285 5.97 19.84 10.72
N LEU A 286 4.69 20.21 10.68
CA LEU A 286 4.15 21.27 11.52
C LEU A 286 4.30 20.92 13.00
N SER A 287 3.96 19.70 13.39
CA SER A 287 4.14 19.18 14.76
C SER A 287 5.61 19.20 15.18
N ALA A 288 6.54 18.77 14.32
CA ALA A 288 7.98 18.85 14.56
C ALA A 288 8.49 20.30 14.67
N LEU A 289 7.82 21.25 14.00
CA LEU A 289 8.05 22.69 14.10
C LEU A 289 7.25 23.34 15.25
N GLY A 290 6.50 22.57 16.04
CA GLY A 290 5.67 23.07 17.15
C GLY A 290 4.48 23.93 16.71
N ARG A 291 3.99 23.74 15.48
CA ARG A 291 2.87 24.48 14.90
C ARG A 291 1.62 23.62 14.81
N ALA A 292 0.48 24.18 15.21
CA ALA A 292 -0.81 23.53 15.01
C ALA A 292 -1.42 23.91 13.65
N PRO A 293 -2.19 23.02 13.00
CA PRO A 293 -2.86 23.35 11.73
C PRO A 293 -3.80 24.55 11.80
N ALA A 294 -4.35 24.83 12.99
CA ALA A 294 -5.19 26.00 13.24
C ALA A 294 -4.42 27.33 13.26
N GLU A 295 -3.09 27.29 13.38
CA GLU A 295 -2.22 28.48 13.39
C GLU A 295 -1.74 28.88 11.99
N ILE A 296 -2.07 28.09 10.97
CA ILE A 296 -1.64 28.35 9.60
C ILE A 296 -2.64 29.25 8.91
N GLU A 297 -2.16 30.39 8.42
CA GLU A 297 -2.97 31.44 7.78
C GLU A 297 -3.19 31.20 6.29
N ALA A 298 -2.27 30.51 5.61
CA ALA A 298 -2.41 30.15 4.20
C ALA A 298 -1.65 28.87 3.82
N VAL A 299 -2.18 28.17 2.82
CA VAL A 299 -1.53 27.01 2.19
C VAL A 299 -1.47 27.23 0.68
N ALA A 300 -0.27 27.12 0.11
CA ALA A 300 -0.05 27.27 -1.33
C ALA A 300 -0.06 25.92 -2.04
N PHE A 301 -0.81 25.84 -3.14
CA PHE A 301 -0.90 24.65 -3.99
C PHE A 301 -0.03 24.82 -5.24
N THR A 302 0.81 23.82 -5.50
CA THR A 302 1.67 23.79 -6.68
C THR A 302 0.90 23.50 -7.97
N HIS A 303 -0.21 22.78 -7.89
CA HIS A 303 -1.21 22.63 -8.95
C HIS A 303 -2.44 21.91 -8.38
N LEU A 304 -3.56 21.93 -9.11
CA LEU A 304 -4.79 21.26 -8.67
C LEU A 304 -4.79 19.81 -9.20
N HIS A 305 -4.34 18.91 -8.33
CA HIS A 305 -4.39 17.46 -8.53
C HIS A 305 -4.91 16.82 -7.25
N LEU A 306 -5.67 15.72 -7.36
CA LEU A 306 -6.22 14.99 -6.20
C LEU A 306 -5.17 14.72 -5.12
N ASP A 307 -3.95 14.39 -5.54
CA ASP A 307 -2.86 14.09 -4.64
C ASP A 307 -2.47 15.27 -3.75
N HIS A 308 -2.58 16.52 -4.20
CA HIS A 308 -2.19 17.70 -3.43
C HIS A 308 -3.31 18.33 -2.61
N ILE A 309 -4.57 18.02 -2.95
CA ILE A 309 -5.75 18.69 -2.37
C ILE A 309 -6.59 17.77 -1.48
N GLY A 310 -6.24 16.48 -1.34
CA GLY A 310 -7.05 15.49 -0.60
C GLY A 310 -7.47 15.92 0.81
N TRP A 311 -6.57 16.60 1.54
CA TRP A 311 -6.82 17.12 2.89
C TRP A 311 -7.68 18.40 2.91
N ALA A 312 -7.83 19.12 1.80
CA ALA A 312 -8.61 20.35 1.76
C ALA A 312 -10.14 20.10 1.82
N TRP A 313 -10.55 18.84 1.61
CA TRP A 313 -11.96 18.45 1.58
C TRP A 313 -12.27 17.16 2.36
N HIS A 314 -11.26 16.41 2.82
CA HIS A 314 -11.44 15.30 3.77
C HIS A 314 -10.85 15.61 5.15
N SER A 315 -11.46 15.02 6.18
CA SER A 315 -10.96 15.10 7.56
C SER A 315 -9.62 14.39 7.74
N ALA A 316 -8.78 14.93 8.62
CA ALA A 316 -7.55 14.27 9.04
C ALA A 316 -7.86 12.98 9.84
N PRO A 317 -6.99 11.96 9.85
CA PRO A 317 -7.17 10.77 10.69
C PRO A 317 -7.37 11.15 12.16
N GLY A 318 -8.47 10.71 12.75
CA GLY A 318 -8.82 11.03 14.14
C GLY A 318 -9.46 12.41 14.36
N GLY A 319 -9.85 13.13 13.29
CA GLY A 319 -10.59 14.38 13.37
C GLY A 319 -11.88 14.37 12.54
N ASP A 320 -12.84 15.22 12.91
CA ASP A 320 -14.14 15.34 12.24
C ASP A 320 -14.19 16.41 11.15
N ARG A 321 -13.08 17.15 10.95
CA ARG A 321 -13.00 18.27 10.00
C ARG A 321 -11.69 18.23 9.20
N PRO A 322 -11.69 18.77 7.97
CA PRO A 322 -10.46 19.01 7.21
C PRO A 322 -9.45 19.84 8.02
N PRO A 323 -8.14 19.56 7.95
CA PRO A 323 -7.13 20.45 8.53
C PRO A 323 -7.12 21.81 7.81
N PHE A 324 -6.59 22.85 8.45
CA PHE A 324 -6.46 24.20 7.89
C PHE A 324 -7.79 24.87 7.51
N THR A 325 -8.88 24.59 8.25
CA THR A 325 -10.21 25.17 7.95
C THR A 325 -10.28 26.70 7.97
N GLY A 326 -9.32 27.37 8.61
CA GLY A 326 -9.18 28.82 8.68
C GLY A 326 -8.11 29.41 7.77
N ALA A 327 -7.41 28.59 6.96
CA ALA A 327 -6.34 29.05 6.08
C ALA A 327 -6.85 29.40 4.67
N ASP A 328 -6.27 30.44 4.06
CA ASP A 328 -6.43 30.72 2.63
C ASP A 328 -5.80 29.59 1.79
N HIS A 329 -6.45 29.19 0.70
CA HIS A 329 -5.94 28.23 -0.27
C HIS A 329 -5.41 28.99 -1.49
N LEU A 330 -4.10 29.24 -1.53
CA LEU A 330 -3.45 29.99 -2.59
C LEU A 330 -3.26 29.10 -3.82
N VAL A 331 -3.92 29.44 -4.92
CA VAL A 331 -3.87 28.70 -6.18
C VAL A 331 -3.57 29.68 -7.31
N ALA A 332 -2.73 29.32 -8.27
CA ALA A 332 -2.49 30.16 -9.44
C ALA A 332 -3.81 30.50 -10.15
N GLU A 333 -4.02 31.77 -10.51
CA GLU A 333 -5.26 32.24 -11.14
C GLU A 333 -5.59 31.47 -12.43
N THR A 334 -4.56 31.17 -13.23
CA THR A 334 -4.68 30.40 -14.47
C THR A 334 -5.16 28.97 -14.23
N GLU A 335 -4.62 28.29 -13.21
CA GLU A 335 -5.01 26.93 -12.82
C GLU A 335 -6.44 26.92 -12.27
N TRP A 336 -6.80 27.89 -11.42
CA TRP A 336 -8.15 27.99 -10.87
C TRP A 336 -9.20 28.31 -11.95
N ALA A 337 -8.90 29.19 -12.92
CA ALA A 337 -9.79 29.49 -14.04
C ALA A 337 -10.07 28.25 -14.92
N GLN A 338 -9.09 27.35 -15.04
CA GLN A 338 -9.19 26.12 -15.83
C GLN A 338 -9.69 24.90 -15.05
N ARG A 339 -10.07 25.05 -13.77
CA ARG A 339 -10.46 23.95 -12.87
C ARG A 339 -11.48 22.96 -13.45
N HIS A 340 -12.41 23.43 -14.28
CA HIS A 340 -13.41 22.59 -14.96
C HIS A 340 -12.82 21.54 -15.91
N ARG A 341 -11.60 21.78 -16.45
CA ARG A 341 -10.87 20.85 -17.31
C ARG A 341 -10.07 19.81 -16.51
N LEU A 342 -9.93 20.00 -15.21
CA LEU A 342 -9.14 19.16 -14.32
C LEU A 342 -9.90 17.92 -13.82
N ARG A 343 -11.10 17.65 -14.34
CA ARG A 343 -11.83 16.39 -14.13
C ARG A 343 -10.99 15.16 -14.53
N ALA A 344 -10.17 15.29 -15.58
CA ALA A 344 -9.23 14.25 -16.00
C ALA A 344 -8.11 13.99 -14.97
N ARG A 345 -7.84 14.95 -14.07
CA ARG A 345 -6.91 14.83 -12.92
C ARG A 345 -7.63 14.45 -11.62
N GLY A 346 -8.88 13.97 -11.76
CA GLY A 346 -9.77 13.55 -10.68
C GLY A 346 -10.28 14.66 -9.77
N VAL A 347 -10.07 15.93 -10.12
CA VAL A 347 -10.69 17.07 -9.41
C VAL A 347 -12.13 17.19 -9.89
N THR A 348 -13.09 16.73 -9.09
CA THR A 348 -14.52 16.78 -9.42
C THR A 348 -15.13 18.14 -9.10
N ASP A 349 -16.29 18.43 -9.70
CA ASP A 349 -17.03 19.68 -9.44
C ASP A 349 -17.39 19.81 -7.94
N GLU A 350 -17.74 18.70 -7.30
CA GLU A 350 -18.01 18.64 -5.85
C GLU A 350 -16.80 19.08 -5.02
N ILE A 351 -15.61 18.57 -5.34
CA ILE A 351 -14.35 18.98 -4.68
C ILE A 351 -14.10 20.47 -4.89
N THR A 352 -14.27 20.97 -6.12
CA THR A 352 -14.07 22.40 -6.38
C THR A 352 -15.08 23.27 -5.63
N GLN A 353 -16.32 22.81 -5.44
CA GLN A 353 -17.35 23.52 -4.71
C GLN A 353 -17.05 23.59 -3.21
N VAL A 354 -16.52 22.51 -2.62
CA VAL A 354 -16.10 22.47 -1.21
C VAL A 354 -14.91 23.41 -0.96
N MET A 355 -13.96 23.46 -1.90
CA MET A 355 -12.77 24.30 -1.77
C MET A 355 -13.03 25.78 -2.07
N ALA A 356 -13.95 26.10 -3.00
CA ALA A 356 -14.16 27.45 -3.53
C ALA A 356 -14.25 28.58 -2.47
N PRO A 357 -14.92 28.41 -1.31
CA PRO A 357 -15.01 29.46 -0.30
C PRO A 357 -13.66 29.87 0.31
N ARG A 358 -12.64 29.01 0.23
CA ARG A 358 -11.31 29.22 0.82
C ARG A 358 -10.24 29.52 -0.23
N VAL A 359 -10.54 29.33 -1.51
CA VAL A 359 -9.56 29.55 -2.56
C VAL A 359 -9.38 31.04 -2.81
N ARG A 360 -8.13 31.46 -2.69
CA ARG A 360 -7.66 32.80 -3.06
C ARG A 360 -6.77 32.65 -4.30
N PRO A 361 -7.29 32.94 -5.51
CA PRO A 361 -6.48 32.95 -6.71
C PRO A 361 -5.35 33.98 -6.60
N VAL A 362 -4.15 33.62 -7.03
CA VAL A 362 -2.97 34.50 -6.99
C VAL A 362 -2.24 34.58 -8.33
N THR A 363 -1.58 35.71 -8.56
CA THR A 363 -0.76 36.00 -9.75
C THR A 363 0.72 36.12 -9.41
N ASP A 364 1.58 35.97 -10.42
CA ASP A 364 3.03 36.11 -10.26
C ASP A 364 3.40 37.53 -9.76
N GLY A 365 4.30 37.60 -8.79
CA GLY A 365 4.74 38.84 -8.15
C GLY A 365 3.76 39.45 -7.13
N GLN A 366 2.57 38.88 -6.97
CA GLN A 366 1.57 39.34 -6.00
C GLN A 366 2.09 39.20 -4.57
N GLU A 367 1.99 40.27 -3.79
CA GLU A 367 2.28 40.24 -2.36
C GLU A 367 1.09 39.66 -1.60
N ILE A 368 1.34 38.57 -0.87
CA ILE A 368 0.29 37.80 -0.16
C ILE A 368 0.34 38.02 1.36
N PHE A 369 1.53 38.29 1.89
CA PHE A 369 1.81 38.73 3.25
C PHE A 369 2.92 39.80 3.21
N PRO A 370 3.10 40.62 4.26
CA PRO A 370 4.16 41.62 4.29
C PRO A 370 5.53 41.03 3.98
N GLY A 371 6.13 41.45 2.85
CA GLY A 371 7.43 40.96 2.40
C GLY A 371 7.42 39.58 1.70
N VAL A 372 6.26 38.93 1.57
CA VAL A 372 6.13 37.62 0.91
C VAL A 372 5.43 37.77 -0.43
N ARG A 373 6.15 37.43 -1.51
CA ARG A 373 5.63 37.49 -2.89
C ARG A 373 5.42 36.10 -3.47
N VAL A 374 4.41 36.00 -4.33
CA VAL A 374 4.13 34.82 -5.13
C VAL A 374 5.11 34.74 -6.27
N LEU A 375 5.71 33.57 -6.44
CA LEU A 375 6.46 33.19 -7.63
C LEU A 375 5.72 32.04 -8.32
N LEU A 376 5.34 32.23 -9.58
CA LEU A 376 4.74 31.19 -10.41
C LEU A 376 5.81 30.52 -11.29
N THR A 377 6.09 29.24 -11.06
CA THR A 377 7.03 28.47 -11.90
C THR A 377 6.27 27.51 -12.83
N PRO A 378 6.64 27.42 -14.13
CA PRO A 378 6.00 26.47 -15.04
C PRO A 378 6.32 25.02 -14.63
N ALA A 379 5.29 24.17 -14.58
CA ALA A 379 5.41 22.76 -14.20
C ALA A 379 5.96 21.85 -15.32
N THR A 380 6.13 22.36 -16.54
CA THR A 380 6.61 21.61 -17.73
C THR A 380 7.49 22.49 -18.62
N PRO A 381 8.44 21.93 -19.41
CA PRO A 381 9.25 22.70 -20.33
C PRO A 381 8.41 23.37 -21.43
N PRO A 382 8.88 24.48 -22.02
CA PRO A 382 8.15 25.21 -23.05
C PRO A 382 7.88 24.31 -24.27
N GLY A 383 6.60 24.14 -24.64
CA GLY A 383 6.18 23.39 -25.84
C GLY A 383 5.07 22.35 -25.63
N THR A 384 4.72 22.01 -24.39
CA THR A 384 3.57 21.14 -24.06
C THR A 384 2.31 21.96 -23.77
N PRO A 385 1.11 21.58 -24.24
CA PRO A 385 -0.12 22.38 -24.14
C PRO A 385 -0.75 22.42 -22.72
N VAL A 386 0.04 22.16 -21.67
CA VAL A 386 -0.45 22.07 -20.29
C VAL A 386 0.25 23.14 -19.43
N THR A 387 -0.51 24.18 -19.09
CA THR A 387 -0.06 25.40 -18.41
C THR A 387 -0.24 25.31 -16.90
N SER A 388 0.30 24.28 -16.23
CA SER A 388 0.25 24.25 -14.77
C SER A 388 1.38 25.09 -14.18
N SER A 389 1.04 25.95 -13.22
CA SER A 389 1.96 26.90 -12.56
C SER A 389 2.01 26.61 -11.07
N ALA A 390 3.22 26.44 -10.52
CA ALA A 390 3.41 26.22 -9.09
C ALA A 390 3.61 27.54 -8.35
N VAL A 391 2.86 27.71 -7.25
CA VAL A 391 2.97 28.86 -6.34
C VAL A 391 4.07 28.58 -5.32
N VAL A 392 5.11 29.42 -5.32
CA VAL A 392 6.13 29.46 -4.27
C VAL A 392 6.04 30.80 -3.56
N ALA A 393 5.94 30.77 -2.24
CA ALA A 393 6.05 31.98 -1.42
C ALA A 393 7.54 32.27 -1.19
N VAL A 394 7.99 33.44 -1.62
CA VAL A 394 9.38 33.90 -1.42
C VAL A 394 9.34 35.10 -0.48
N GLY A 395 10.04 34.98 0.65
CA GLY A 395 10.14 35.98 1.72
C GLY A 395 11.47 35.89 2.43
#